data_AF-A0A8T3MWS3-F1
#
_entry.id   AF-A0A8T3MWS3-F1
#
_cell.length_a   1.000
_cell.length_b   1.000
_cell.length_c   1.000
_cell.angle_alpha   90.00
_cell.angle_beta   90.00
_cell.angle_gamma   90.00
#
_symmetry.space_group_name_H-M   'P 1'
#
loop_
_entity.id
_entity.type
_entity.pdbx_description
1 polymer ?
#
loop_
_entity_poly.entity_id
_entity_poly.type
_entity_poly.pdbx_seq_one_letter_code
_entity_poly.pdbx_strand_id
1 'polypeptide(L)'
;MPPASDPAVGDPAVGDTAAGDPPQGESRSGEAPGLRDQIGATRGAGQRLIGAHVELAKAEFGDIADAAKRTGGLAGIALGAGIVAGLLVTIGLPLFLGEAIFGSMGWGILLGVLFLIAVALAAIIAALRPGITASIGRPFLIAAVVGAVVGVVLGLNLTNRGWSALAEVVVPSIDPAIRPLVVAVVGLGLLGAILGLIAGAMMGGGGPAIGGLVGGAVLGIVLGLLTGFAPGRRVGAAIGVAAGLITWSALLAAGIARGGFDMDALKDRFWPARTIEATKETIEWARERMPLSRRS
;
A
#
# COMPACT_ATOMS: atom_id res chain seq x y z
N MET A 1 -2.42 35.48 1.01
CA MET A 1 -1.42 34.54 0.45
C MET A 1 -0.93 35.14 -0.86
N PRO A 2 0.36 35.47 -0.97
CA PRO A 2 0.94 36.01 -2.20
C PRO A 2 1.02 34.93 -3.30
N PRO A 3 0.94 35.30 -4.59
CA PRO A 3 1.09 34.37 -5.70
C PRO A 3 2.53 33.85 -5.75
N ALA A 4 2.68 32.53 -5.84
CA ALA A 4 3.97 31.88 -6.02
C ALA A 4 4.53 32.25 -7.40
N SER A 5 5.69 32.90 -7.40
CA SER A 5 6.51 33.21 -8.56
C SER A 5 6.96 31.92 -9.26
N ASP A 6 6.73 31.85 -10.58
CA ASP A 6 7.18 30.79 -11.46
C ASP A 6 8.70 30.53 -11.33
N PRO A 7 9.16 29.27 -11.29
CA PRO A 7 10.58 28.97 -11.40
C PRO A 7 11.06 29.36 -12.80
N ALA A 8 12.05 30.26 -12.82
CA ALA A 8 12.76 30.68 -14.02
C ALA A 8 13.25 29.43 -14.78
N VAL A 9 12.74 29.26 -16.01
CA VAL A 9 13.28 28.35 -17.01
C VAL A 9 14.69 28.83 -17.31
N GLY A 10 15.69 28.15 -16.76
CA GLY A 10 17.08 28.36 -17.14
C GLY A 10 17.25 27.96 -18.59
N ASP A 11 17.65 28.91 -19.42
CA ASP A 11 18.07 28.66 -20.79
C ASP A 11 19.10 27.51 -20.82
N PRO A 12 18.94 26.51 -21.71
CA PRO A 12 19.99 25.54 -21.92
C PRO A 12 21.22 26.30 -22.43
N ALA A 13 22.31 26.22 -21.67
CA ALA A 13 23.61 26.72 -22.09
C ALA A 13 23.94 26.13 -23.46
N VAL A 14 23.83 26.96 -24.50
CA VAL A 14 24.32 26.71 -25.84
C VAL A 14 25.84 26.63 -25.70
N GLY A 15 26.34 25.41 -25.56
CA GLY A 15 27.77 25.14 -25.62
C GLY A 15 28.26 25.51 -27.00
N ASP A 16 29.20 26.45 -27.06
CA ASP A 16 30.01 26.79 -28.23
C ASP A 16 30.62 25.51 -28.81
N THR A 17 29.93 24.92 -29.80
CA THR A 17 30.56 24.00 -30.72
C THR A 17 31.44 24.85 -31.62
N ALA A 18 32.74 24.80 -31.34
CA ALA A 18 33.81 25.20 -32.23
C ALA A 18 33.44 24.79 -33.66
N ALA A 19 33.51 25.77 -34.57
CA ALA A 19 33.37 25.58 -36.00
C ALA A 19 34.46 24.61 -36.49
N GLY A 20 34.14 23.32 -36.47
CA GLY A 20 34.89 22.29 -37.16
C GLY A 20 34.68 22.45 -38.66
N ASP A 21 35.77 22.32 -39.41
CA ASP A 21 35.85 22.45 -40.86
C ASP A 21 34.66 21.80 -41.60
N PRO A 22 34.18 22.41 -42.70
CA PRO A 22 33.21 21.76 -43.56
C PRO A 22 33.76 20.39 -43.99
N PRO A 23 32.95 19.32 -43.95
CA PRO A 23 33.41 18.00 -44.36
C PRO A 23 33.94 18.10 -45.78
N GLN A 24 35.25 17.93 -45.93
CA GLN A 24 35.90 17.88 -47.24
C GLN A 24 35.24 16.75 -48.00
N GLY A 25 34.54 17.12 -49.08
CA GLY A 25 33.90 16.17 -49.97
C GLY A 25 34.96 15.31 -50.61
N GLU A 26 35.20 14.12 -50.06
CA GLU A 26 35.80 13.03 -50.81
C GLU A 26 34.95 12.83 -52.06
N SER A 27 35.53 13.21 -53.20
CA SER A 27 35.03 12.91 -54.52
C SER A 27 34.91 11.39 -54.66
N ARG A 28 33.72 10.85 -54.38
CA ARG A 28 33.37 9.45 -54.63
C ARG A 28 33.59 9.17 -56.10
N SER A 29 34.70 8.52 -56.43
CA SER A 29 35.00 7.97 -57.75
C SER A 29 34.01 6.84 -58.07
N GLY A 30 32.83 7.22 -58.56
CA GLY A 30 32.27 6.81 -59.84
C GLY A 30 32.09 5.34 -60.25
N GLU A 31 32.32 4.34 -59.40
CA GLU A 31 32.05 2.94 -59.75
C GLU A 31 30.75 2.47 -59.06
N ALA A 32 29.72 2.15 -59.86
CA ALA A 32 28.42 1.76 -59.35
C ALA A 32 28.55 0.45 -58.53
N PRO A 33 28.02 0.37 -57.29
CA PRO A 33 28.17 -0.81 -56.44
C PRO A 33 27.70 -2.08 -57.14
N GLY A 34 28.53 -3.12 -57.14
CA GLY A 34 28.17 -4.40 -57.74
C GLY A 34 26.95 -5.02 -57.06
N LEU A 35 26.20 -5.85 -57.80
CA LEU A 35 25.03 -6.58 -57.28
C LEU A 35 25.34 -7.36 -55.98
N ARG A 36 26.55 -7.92 -55.88
CA ARG A 36 27.01 -8.63 -54.68
C ARG A 36 27.18 -7.70 -53.47
N ASP A 37 27.66 -6.49 -53.70
CA ASP A 37 27.84 -5.48 -52.64
C ASP A 37 26.49 -4.95 -52.15
N GLN A 38 25.52 -4.78 -53.06
CA GLN A 38 24.15 -4.40 -52.69
C GLN A 38 23.43 -5.49 -51.89
N ILE A 39 23.60 -6.76 -52.27
CA ILE A 39 23.07 -7.91 -51.51
C ILE A 39 23.73 -7.99 -50.13
N GLY A 40 25.04 -7.78 -50.05
CA GLY A 40 25.80 -7.74 -48.80
C GLY A 40 25.33 -6.61 -47.88
N ALA A 41 25.17 -5.40 -48.41
CA ALA A 41 24.65 -4.25 -47.68
C ALA A 41 23.23 -4.47 -47.17
N THR A 42 22.36 -5.09 -47.98
CA THR A 42 20.98 -5.44 -47.59
C THR A 42 20.97 -6.49 -46.48
N ARG A 43 21.79 -7.54 -46.59
CA ARG A 43 21.93 -8.56 -45.55
C ARG A 43 22.47 -7.97 -44.25
N GLY A 44 23.47 -7.09 -44.34
CA GLY A 44 24.05 -6.40 -43.18
C GLY A 44 23.04 -5.49 -42.49
N ALA A 45 22.22 -4.76 -43.25
CA ALA A 45 21.12 -3.96 -42.70
C ALA A 45 20.07 -4.84 -42.00
N GLY A 46 19.70 -5.98 -42.60
CA GLY A 46 18.79 -6.95 -41.99
C GLY A 46 19.34 -7.55 -40.69
N GLN A 47 20.62 -7.90 -40.64
CA GLN A 47 21.27 -8.39 -39.42
C GLN A 47 21.29 -7.32 -38.32
N ARG A 48 21.56 -6.05 -38.65
CA ARG A 48 21.50 -4.94 -37.68
C ARG A 48 20.09 -4.70 -37.14
N LEU A 49 19.07 -4.80 -38.00
CA LEU A 49 17.67 -4.67 -37.58
C LEU A 49 17.26 -5.80 -36.62
N ILE A 50 17.62 -7.04 -36.93
CA ILE A 50 17.38 -8.18 -36.04
C ILE A 50 18.12 -7.98 -34.70
N GLY A 51 19.38 -7.51 -34.76
CA GLY A 51 20.16 -7.18 -33.57
C GLY A 51 19.45 -6.14 -32.69
N ALA A 52 18.93 -5.07 -33.28
CA ALA A 52 18.20 -4.04 -32.55
C ALA A 52 16.92 -4.59 -31.88
N HIS A 53 16.16 -5.47 -32.55
CA HIS A 53 14.99 -6.13 -31.95
C HIS A 53 15.37 -7.06 -30.80
N VAL A 54 16.49 -7.79 -30.93
CA VAL A 54 17.01 -8.65 -29.85
C VAL A 54 17.47 -7.83 -28.66
N GLU A 55 18.14 -6.71 -28.88
CA GLU A 55 18.56 -5.78 -27.81
C GLU A 55 17.37 -5.13 -27.12
N LEU A 56 16.37 -4.67 -27.88
CA LEU A 56 15.12 -4.13 -27.34
C LEU A 56 14.37 -5.18 -26.51
N ALA A 57 14.22 -6.40 -27.04
CA ALA A 57 13.57 -7.49 -26.33
C ALA A 57 14.34 -7.82 -25.04
N LYS A 58 15.67 -7.92 -25.10
CA LYS A 58 16.50 -8.20 -23.92
C LYS A 58 16.38 -7.10 -22.86
N ALA A 59 16.30 -5.84 -23.27
CA ALA A 59 16.08 -4.71 -22.36
C ALA A 59 14.69 -4.81 -21.68
N GLU A 60 13.62 -4.99 -22.47
CA GLU A 60 12.25 -5.12 -21.95
C GLU A 60 12.10 -6.34 -21.02
N PHE A 61 12.69 -7.50 -21.38
CA PHE A 61 12.72 -8.68 -20.52
C PHE A 61 13.53 -8.47 -19.24
N GLY A 62 14.60 -7.67 -19.28
CA GLY A 62 15.38 -7.29 -18.10
C GLY A 62 14.53 -6.51 -17.11
N ASP A 63 13.82 -5.49 -17.59
CA ASP A 63 12.92 -4.67 -16.78
C ASP A 63 11.77 -5.49 -16.18
N ILE A 64 11.16 -6.38 -16.99
CA ILE A 64 10.12 -7.31 -16.53
C ILE A 64 10.69 -8.27 -15.48
N ALA A 65 11.88 -8.82 -15.68
CA ALA A 65 12.51 -9.75 -14.73
C ALA A 65 12.81 -9.08 -13.39
N ASP A 66 13.31 -7.85 -13.39
CA ASP A 66 13.58 -7.12 -12.16
C ASP A 66 12.30 -6.68 -11.44
N ALA A 67 11.27 -6.29 -12.20
CA ALA A 67 9.93 -6.09 -11.67
C ALA A 67 9.38 -7.37 -11.02
N ALA A 68 9.51 -8.51 -11.68
CA ALA A 68 9.06 -9.82 -11.19
C ALA A 68 9.83 -10.26 -9.94
N LYS A 69 11.16 -10.08 -9.88
CA LYS A 69 11.96 -10.35 -8.68
C LYS A 69 11.51 -9.52 -7.49
N ARG A 70 11.29 -8.21 -7.69
CA ARG A 70 10.83 -7.30 -6.64
C ARG A 70 9.43 -7.69 -6.14
N THR A 71 8.50 -7.94 -7.06
CA THR A 71 7.14 -8.37 -6.72
C THR A 71 7.16 -9.74 -6.03
N GLY A 72 7.97 -10.68 -6.50
CA GLY A 72 8.17 -12.00 -5.88
C GLY A 72 8.77 -11.92 -4.48
N GLY A 73 9.76 -11.05 -4.26
CA GLY A 73 10.33 -10.80 -2.93
C GLY A 73 9.31 -10.24 -1.95
N LEU A 74 8.52 -9.24 -2.38
CA LEU A 74 7.46 -8.67 -1.55
C LEU A 74 6.32 -9.65 -1.28
N ALA A 75 5.94 -10.45 -2.27
CA ALA A 75 4.97 -11.53 -2.10
C ALA A 75 5.48 -12.59 -1.10
N GLY A 76 6.77 -12.93 -1.17
CA GLY A 76 7.43 -13.80 -0.20
C GLY A 76 7.42 -13.24 1.22
N ILE A 77 7.68 -11.94 1.39
CA ILE A 77 7.57 -11.25 2.69
C ILE A 77 6.12 -11.31 3.20
N ALA A 78 5.14 -11.02 2.36
CA ALA A 78 3.73 -11.07 2.75
C ALA A 78 3.30 -12.47 3.18
N LEU A 79 3.67 -13.50 2.41
CA LEU A 79 3.38 -14.89 2.73
C LEU A 79 4.08 -15.33 4.02
N GLY A 80 5.37 -15.03 4.17
CA GLY A 80 6.14 -15.34 5.37
C GLY A 80 5.56 -14.67 6.62
N ALA A 81 5.21 -13.39 6.53
CA ALA A 81 4.55 -12.67 7.62
C ALA A 81 3.20 -13.29 7.97
N GLY A 82 2.40 -13.69 6.97
CA GLY A 82 1.13 -14.39 7.17
C GLY A 82 1.29 -15.74 7.87
N ILE A 83 2.28 -16.54 7.48
CA ILE A 83 2.58 -17.84 8.13
C ILE A 83 2.99 -17.63 9.58
N VAL A 84 3.92 -16.71 9.85
CA VAL A 84 4.37 -16.42 11.22
C VAL A 84 3.22 -15.87 12.07
N ALA A 85 2.37 -15.00 11.50
CA ALA A 85 1.18 -14.52 12.19
C ALA A 85 0.21 -15.67 12.51
N GLY A 86 -0.02 -16.59 11.58
CA GLY A 86 -0.84 -17.78 11.80
C GLY A 86 -0.28 -18.69 12.90
N LEU A 87 1.04 -18.89 12.94
CA LEU A 87 1.71 -19.63 14.01
C LEU A 87 1.58 -18.93 15.37
N LEU A 88 1.80 -17.62 15.40
CA LEU A 88 1.62 -16.81 16.63
C LEU A 88 0.19 -16.82 17.12
N VAL A 89 -0.82 -16.82 16.23
CA VAL A 89 -2.22 -16.96 16.63
C VAL A 89 -2.47 -18.36 17.18
N THR A 90 -2.02 -19.41 16.48
CA THR A 90 -2.29 -20.80 16.87
C THR A 90 -1.66 -21.16 18.22
N ILE A 91 -0.40 -20.79 18.42
CA ILE A 91 0.36 -21.12 19.64
C ILE A 91 0.16 -20.05 20.72
N GLY A 92 0.13 -18.79 20.30
CA GLY A 92 0.09 -17.65 21.19
C GLY A 92 -1.30 -17.28 21.67
N LEU A 93 -2.39 -17.66 21.00
CA LEU A 93 -3.74 -17.38 21.52
C LEU A 93 -4.06 -18.20 22.78
N PRO A 94 -3.73 -19.50 22.90
CA PRO A 94 -3.85 -20.22 24.17
C PRO A 94 -2.99 -19.61 25.29
N LEU A 95 -1.75 -19.23 24.99
CA LEU A 95 -0.85 -18.57 25.94
C LEU A 95 -1.39 -17.19 26.36
N PHE A 96 -1.92 -16.44 25.38
CA PHE A 96 -2.60 -15.18 25.60
C PHE A 96 -3.83 -15.38 26.48
N LEU A 97 -4.71 -16.34 26.23
CA LEU A 97 -5.87 -16.55 27.09
C LEU A 97 -5.49 -16.97 28.52
N GLY A 98 -4.37 -17.68 28.68
CA GLY A 98 -3.82 -18.00 30.00
C GLY A 98 -3.18 -16.81 30.73
N GLU A 99 -2.54 -15.89 30.01
CA GLU A 99 -1.74 -14.79 30.58
C GLU A 99 -2.27 -13.37 30.33
N ALA A 100 -3.28 -13.17 29.47
CA ALA A 100 -3.80 -11.85 29.07
C ALA A 100 -4.41 -11.09 30.25
N ILE A 101 -4.72 -11.80 31.33
CA ILE A 101 -5.18 -11.21 32.58
C ILE A 101 -3.98 -10.72 33.44
N PHE A 102 -2.75 -11.22 33.22
CA PHE A 102 -1.64 -11.07 34.19
C PHE A 102 -0.23 -10.77 33.63
N GLY A 103 0.04 -10.82 32.32
CA GLY A 103 1.43 -10.89 31.81
C GLY A 103 1.83 -9.96 30.65
N SER A 104 3.12 -9.65 30.56
CA SER A 104 3.74 -8.87 29.47
C SER A 104 3.93 -9.66 28.17
N MET A 105 3.95 -11.00 28.22
CA MET A 105 4.13 -11.85 27.03
C MET A 105 2.90 -11.85 26.12
N GLY A 106 1.68 -11.84 26.69
CA GLY A 106 0.45 -11.77 25.91
C GLY A 106 0.36 -10.52 25.02
N TRP A 107 0.73 -9.35 25.56
CA TRP A 107 0.79 -8.12 24.77
C TRP A 107 1.83 -8.19 23.65
N GLY A 108 2.98 -8.82 23.89
CA GLY A 108 3.99 -9.04 22.86
C GLY A 108 3.47 -9.87 21.69
N ILE A 109 2.74 -10.95 21.96
CA ILE A 109 2.13 -11.82 20.94
C ILE A 109 1.09 -11.04 20.14
N LEU A 110 0.16 -10.35 20.82
CA LEU A 110 -0.88 -9.56 20.16
C LEU A 110 -0.28 -8.50 19.23
N LEU A 111 0.68 -7.71 19.73
CA LEU A 111 1.35 -6.67 18.94
C LEU A 111 2.17 -7.27 17.79
N GLY A 112 2.82 -8.41 18.00
CA GLY A 112 3.54 -9.14 16.96
C GLY A 112 2.62 -9.58 15.82
N VAL A 113 1.47 -10.17 16.14
CA VAL A 113 0.45 -10.56 15.14
C VAL A 113 -0.06 -9.36 14.37
N LEU A 114 -0.47 -8.29 15.07
CA LEU A 114 -0.95 -7.06 14.44
C LEU A 114 0.10 -6.44 13.52
N PHE A 115 1.36 -6.42 13.95
CA PHE A 115 2.46 -5.90 13.16
C PHE A 115 2.69 -6.73 11.88
N LEU A 116 2.72 -8.06 12.00
CA LEU A 116 2.90 -8.94 10.84
C LEU A 116 1.76 -8.83 9.83
N ILE A 117 0.52 -8.68 10.29
CA ILE A 117 -0.64 -8.42 9.42
C ILE A 117 -0.44 -7.09 8.68
N ALA A 118 -0.07 -6.03 9.39
CA ALA A 118 0.13 -4.72 8.77
C ALA A 118 1.27 -4.73 7.74
N VAL A 119 2.38 -5.41 8.04
CA VAL A 119 3.51 -5.61 7.12
C VAL A 119 3.07 -6.43 5.91
N ALA A 120 2.30 -7.50 6.09
CA ALA A 120 1.81 -8.31 4.99
C ALA A 120 0.93 -7.48 4.04
N LEU A 121 -0.01 -6.70 4.57
CA LEU A 121 -0.86 -5.80 3.78
C LEU A 121 -0.02 -4.74 3.03
N ALA A 122 0.94 -4.11 3.71
CA ALA A 122 1.83 -3.13 3.09
C ALA A 122 2.68 -3.76 1.98
N ALA A 123 3.20 -4.98 2.18
CA ALA A 123 3.96 -5.72 1.20
C ALA A 123 3.11 -6.12 -0.01
N ILE A 124 1.86 -6.56 0.19
CA ILE A 124 0.89 -6.84 -0.88
C ILE A 124 0.64 -5.59 -1.73
N ILE A 125 0.33 -4.45 -1.08
CA ILE A 125 0.10 -3.18 -1.80
C ILE A 125 1.36 -2.78 -2.59
N ALA A 126 2.54 -2.91 -1.98
CA ALA A 126 3.81 -2.57 -2.66
C ALA A 126 4.11 -3.51 -3.83
N ALA A 127 3.82 -4.81 -3.69
CA ALA A 127 4.07 -5.83 -4.71
C ALA A 127 3.19 -5.63 -5.95
N LEU A 128 1.94 -5.20 -5.73
CA LEU A 128 0.91 -5.06 -6.75
C LEU A 128 0.87 -3.67 -7.40
N ARG A 129 1.78 -2.75 -7.06
CA ARG A 129 1.93 -1.50 -7.82
C ARG A 129 2.39 -1.79 -9.26
N PRO A 130 1.93 -1.03 -10.27
CA PRO A 130 1.03 0.12 -10.22
C PRO A 130 -0.47 -0.25 -10.09
N GLY A 131 -0.85 -1.52 -10.21
CA GLY A 131 -2.25 -1.98 -10.23
C GLY A 131 -3.09 -1.65 -8.98
N ILE A 132 -2.46 -1.25 -7.87
CA ILE A 132 -3.13 -0.70 -6.68
C ILE A 132 -2.62 0.72 -6.41
N THR A 133 -3.55 1.68 -6.38
CA THR A 133 -3.27 3.11 -6.12
C THR A 133 -3.22 3.49 -4.63
N ALA A 134 -3.43 2.52 -3.73
CA ALA A 134 -3.43 2.76 -2.29
C ALA A 134 -2.09 3.34 -1.78
N SER A 135 -2.15 4.45 -1.03
CA SER A 135 -1.00 5.04 -0.36
C SER A 135 -0.66 4.26 0.90
N ILE A 136 0.62 3.93 1.14
CA ILE A 136 1.05 3.25 2.38
C ILE A 136 1.42 4.28 3.46
N GLY A 137 2.14 5.34 3.08
CA GLY A 137 2.74 6.30 4.02
C GLY A 137 1.74 7.19 4.76
N ARG A 138 0.73 7.75 4.07
CA ARG A 138 -0.28 8.61 4.71
C ARG A 138 -1.10 7.84 5.77
N PRO A 139 -1.64 6.64 5.49
CA PRO A 139 -2.25 5.78 6.51
C PRO A 139 -1.35 5.47 7.70
N PHE A 140 -0.05 5.19 7.45
CA PHE A 140 0.92 4.94 8.51
C PHE A 140 1.05 6.15 9.45
N LEU A 141 1.18 7.36 8.91
CA LEU A 141 1.28 8.59 9.71
C LEU A 141 0.01 8.84 10.54
N ILE A 142 -1.17 8.68 9.93
CA ILE A 142 -2.45 8.82 10.65
C ILE A 142 -2.52 7.82 11.81
N ALA A 143 -2.19 6.55 11.53
CA ALA A 143 -2.19 5.49 12.52
C ALA A 143 -1.16 5.70 13.64
N ALA A 144 0.04 6.20 13.32
CA ALA A 144 1.06 6.53 14.29
C ALA A 144 0.59 7.65 15.24
N VAL A 145 -0.05 8.71 14.70
CA VAL A 145 -0.65 9.78 15.51
C VAL A 145 -1.77 9.23 16.40
N VAL A 146 -2.67 8.42 15.85
CA VAL A 146 -3.75 7.79 16.63
C VAL A 146 -3.18 6.94 17.77
N GLY A 147 -2.20 6.09 17.48
CA GLY A 147 -1.57 5.24 18.48
C GLY A 147 -0.83 6.02 19.56
N ALA A 148 -0.12 7.10 19.19
CA ALA A 148 0.54 7.99 20.14
C ALA A 148 -0.47 8.72 21.04
N VAL A 149 -1.54 9.27 20.47
CA VAL A 149 -2.61 9.94 21.23
C VAL A 149 -3.27 8.97 22.20
N VAL A 150 -3.69 7.79 21.73
CA VAL A 150 -4.30 6.76 22.58
C VAL A 150 -3.35 6.32 23.69
N GLY A 151 -2.08 6.09 23.34
CA GLY A 151 -1.05 5.67 24.30
C GLY A 151 -0.78 6.71 25.39
N VAL A 152 -0.71 7.99 25.03
CA VAL A 152 -0.53 9.09 25.98
C VAL A 152 -1.77 9.28 26.86
N VAL A 153 -2.97 9.30 26.26
CA VAL A 153 -4.22 9.52 26.97
C VAL A 153 -4.47 8.43 28.02
N LEU A 154 -4.30 7.15 27.62
CA LEU A 154 -4.47 6.02 28.53
C LEU A 154 -3.29 5.88 29.48
N GLY A 155 -2.05 6.03 29.00
CA GLY A 155 -0.85 5.86 29.81
C GLY A 155 -0.69 6.91 30.91
N LEU A 156 -1.19 8.14 30.69
CA LEU A 156 -1.24 9.19 31.71
C LEU A 156 -2.53 9.15 32.54
N ASN A 157 -3.39 8.16 32.31
CA ASN A 157 -4.65 7.96 33.02
C ASN A 157 -5.60 9.18 32.92
N LEU A 158 -5.56 9.93 31.80
CA LEU A 158 -6.34 11.15 31.64
C LEU A 158 -7.84 10.86 31.57
N THR A 159 -8.22 9.77 30.92
CA THR A 159 -9.63 9.35 30.81
C THR A 159 -10.23 8.99 32.15
N ASN A 160 -9.55 8.15 32.94
CA ASN A 160 -10.04 7.76 34.27
C ASN A 160 -10.20 8.98 35.17
N ARG A 161 -9.27 9.95 35.14
CA ARG A 161 -9.43 11.22 35.88
C ARG A 161 -10.66 12.01 35.44
N GLY A 162 -10.90 12.10 34.13
CA GLY A 162 -12.11 12.73 33.59
C GLY A 162 -13.39 12.01 34.04
N TRP A 163 -13.40 10.68 34.00
CA TRP A 163 -14.52 9.88 34.47
C TRP A 163 -14.74 10.00 35.97
N SER A 164 -13.69 10.06 36.79
CA SER A 164 -13.81 10.30 38.23
C SER A 164 -14.47 11.65 38.52
N ALA A 165 -14.02 12.72 37.86
CA ALA A 165 -14.60 14.05 38.03
C ALA A 165 -16.08 14.11 37.61
N LEU A 166 -16.42 13.47 36.49
CA LEU A 166 -17.83 13.39 36.05
C LEU A 166 -18.67 12.54 37.02
N ALA A 167 -18.11 11.42 37.50
CA ALA A 167 -18.81 10.48 38.34
C ALA A 167 -19.16 11.03 39.72
N GLU A 168 -18.34 11.93 40.27
CA GLU A 168 -18.64 12.67 41.50
C GLU A 168 -19.92 13.49 41.39
N VAL A 169 -20.22 14.02 40.21
CA VAL A 169 -21.43 14.82 39.97
C VAL A 169 -22.64 13.94 39.66
N VAL A 170 -22.45 12.91 38.82
CA VAL A 170 -23.57 12.14 38.26
C VAL A 170 -24.09 11.06 39.21
N VAL A 171 -23.20 10.37 39.94
CA VAL A 171 -23.57 9.21 40.78
C VAL A 171 -22.78 9.21 42.10
N PRO A 172 -23.02 10.20 42.99
CA PRO A 172 -22.28 10.31 44.25
C PRO A 172 -22.54 9.15 45.22
N SER A 173 -23.60 8.36 45.02
CA SER A 173 -24.00 7.24 45.88
C SER A 173 -23.25 5.93 45.62
N ILE A 174 -22.52 5.79 44.50
CA ILE A 174 -21.74 4.59 44.18
C ILE A 174 -20.36 4.67 44.84
N ASP A 175 -19.80 3.53 45.25
CA ASP A 175 -18.44 3.43 45.80
C ASP A 175 -17.41 4.13 44.88
N PRO A 176 -16.61 5.09 45.40
CA PRO A 176 -15.59 5.80 44.65
C PRO A 176 -14.62 4.90 43.85
N ALA A 177 -14.36 3.67 44.31
CA ALA A 177 -13.42 2.76 43.67
C ALA A 177 -13.89 2.24 42.29
N ILE A 178 -15.20 2.00 42.13
CA ILE A 178 -15.78 1.50 40.86
C ILE A 178 -16.52 2.59 40.09
N ARG A 179 -16.74 3.76 40.70
CA ARG A 179 -17.52 4.86 40.12
C ARG A 179 -17.06 5.28 38.71
N PRO A 180 -15.76 5.52 38.46
CA PRO A 180 -15.30 5.94 37.15
C PRO A 180 -15.56 4.88 36.08
N LEU A 181 -15.43 3.60 36.45
CA LEU A 181 -15.70 2.47 35.57
C LEU A 181 -17.17 2.42 35.17
N VAL A 182 -18.10 2.54 36.14
CA VAL A 182 -19.54 2.48 35.87
C VAL A 182 -19.96 3.63 34.94
N VAL A 183 -19.51 4.86 35.23
CA VAL A 183 -19.85 6.02 34.40
C VAL A 183 -19.25 5.92 32.99
N ALA A 184 -18.01 5.45 32.87
CA ALA A 184 -17.37 5.23 31.57
C ALA A 184 -18.11 4.17 30.74
N VAL A 185 -18.43 3.01 31.34
CA VAL A 185 -19.13 1.90 30.68
C VAL A 185 -20.51 2.29 30.23
N VAL A 186 -21.30 2.91 31.10
CA VAL A 186 -22.67 3.33 30.77
C VAL A 186 -22.64 4.47 29.75
N GLY A 187 -21.81 5.49 29.98
CA GLY A 187 -21.71 6.65 29.10
C GLY A 187 -21.25 6.30 27.69
N LEU A 188 -20.14 5.55 27.56
CA LEU A 188 -19.63 5.14 26.26
C LEU A 188 -20.46 4.03 25.61
N GLY A 189 -21.07 3.14 26.40
CA GLY A 189 -22.02 2.14 25.89
C GLY A 189 -23.23 2.79 25.22
N LEU A 190 -23.84 3.78 25.87
CA LEU A 190 -24.96 4.54 25.31
C LEU A 190 -24.53 5.36 24.08
N LEU A 191 -23.42 6.08 24.16
CA LEU A 191 -22.90 6.86 23.03
C LEU A 191 -22.59 5.96 21.83
N GLY A 192 -21.92 4.82 22.07
CA GLY A 192 -21.61 3.83 21.05
C GLY A 192 -22.86 3.24 20.42
N ALA A 193 -23.88 2.90 21.21
CA ALA A 193 -25.16 2.40 20.72
C ALA A 193 -25.85 3.41 19.78
N ILE A 194 -25.86 4.69 20.16
CA ILE A 194 -26.45 5.77 19.36
C ILE A 194 -25.69 5.96 18.04
N LEU A 195 -24.36 6.09 18.10
CA LEU A 195 -23.53 6.26 16.90
C LEU A 195 -23.63 5.05 15.97
N GLY A 196 -23.62 3.85 16.53
CA GLY A 196 -23.77 2.61 15.79
C GLY A 196 -25.15 2.50 15.12
N LEU A 197 -26.22 2.88 15.82
CA LEU A 197 -27.57 2.94 15.26
C LEU A 197 -27.63 3.92 14.08
N ILE A 198 -27.07 5.12 14.22
CA ILE A 198 -27.04 6.14 13.16
C ILE A 198 -26.27 5.61 11.94
N ALA A 199 -25.06 5.09 12.15
CA ALA A 199 -24.23 4.56 11.08
C ALA A 199 -24.90 3.37 10.36
N GLY A 200 -25.54 2.47 11.12
CA GLY A 200 -26.29 1.34 10.58
C GLY A 200 -27.54 1.78 9.81
N ALA A 201 -28.27 2.77 10.31
CA ALA A 201 -29.43 3.34 9.63
C ALA A 201 -29.04 4.03 8.31
N MET A 202 -27.88 4.70 8.27
CA MET A 202 -27.36 5.30 7.03
C MET A 202 -27.03 4.28 5.94
N MET A 203 -26.84 2.99 6.30
CA MET A 203 -26.64 1.90 5.34
C MET A 203 -27.95 1.33 4.77
N GLY A 204 -29.10 1.94 5.09
CA GLY A 204 -30.34 1.77 4.32
C GLY A 204 -31.24 0.59 4.70
N GLY A 205 -31.22 0.12 5.95
CA GLY A 205 -32.15 -0.95 6.38
C GLY A 205 -32.26 -1.15 7.88
N GLY A 206 -33.35 -1.79 8.31
CA GLY A 206 -33.59 -2.11 9.73
C GLY A 206 -32.60 -3.13 10.32
N GLY A 207 -32.17 -4.11 9.52
CA GLY A 207 -31.14 -5.08 9.92
C GLY A 207 -29.79 -4.42 10.24
N PRO A 208 -29.22 -3.63 9.31
CA PRO A 208 -28.02 -2.82 9.56
C PRO A 208 -28.14 -1.87 10.74
N ALA A 209 -29.31 -1.25 10.96
CA ALA A 209 -29.54 -0.37 12.11
C ALA A 209 -29.45 -1.12 13.45
N ILE A 210 -30.10 -2.29 13.57
CA ILE A 210 -30.02 -3.14 14.78
C ILE A 210 -28.60 -3.66 14.98
N GLY A 211 -27.95 -4.14 13.91
CA GLY A 211 -26.57 -4.60 13.95
C GLY A 211 -25.61 -3.48 14.38
N GLY A 212 -25.82 -2.27 13.86
CA GLY A 212 -25.08 -1.07 14.25
C GLY A 212 -25.30 -0.70 15.71
N LEU A 213 -26.54 -0.72 16.20
CA LEU A 213 -26.86 -0.44 17.61
C LEU A 213 -26.15 -1.42 18.54
N VAL A 214 -26.27 -2.72 18.29
CA VAL A 214 -25.66 -3.75 19.14
C VAL A 214 -24.13 -3.69 19.06
N GLY A 215 -23.58 -3.61 17.84
CA GLY A 215 -22.13 -3.52 17.64
C GLY A 215 -21.54 -2.25 18.26
N GLY A 216 -22.22 -1.12 18.11
CA GLY A 216 -21.85 0.16 18.71
C GLY A 216 -21.92 0.13 20.23
N ALA A 217 -22.96 -0.47 20.81
CA ALA A 217 -23.11 -0.62 22.26
C ALA A 217 -21.97 -1.46 22.85
N VAL A 218 -21.68 -2.62 22.24
CA VAL A 218 -20.60 -3.52 22.66
C VAL A 218 -19.24 -2.81 22.56
N LEU A 219 -18.97 -2.13 21.44
CA LEU A 219 -17.73 -1.36 21.28
C LEU A 219 -17.62 -0.26 22.34
N GLY A 220 -18.71 0.47 22.59
CA GLY A 220 -18.80 1.51 23.60
C GLY A 220 -18.53 0.99 25.01
N ILE A 221 -19.11 -0.15 25.38
CA ILE A 221 -18.87 -0.82 26.67
C ILE A 221 -17.40 -1.22 26.80
N VAL A 222 -16.82 -1.85 25.77
CA VAL A 222 -15.41 -2.24 25.77
C VAL A 222 -14.50 -1.03 25.94
N LEU A 223 -14.78 0.07 25.23
CA LEU A 223 -14.06 1.33 25.38
C LEU A 223 -14.26 1.95 26.77
N GLY A 224 -15.47 1.86 27.33
CA GLY A 224 -15.78 2.27 28.70
C GLY A 224 -14.99 1.49 29.73
N LEU A 225 -14.89 0.18 29.58
CA LEU A 225 -14.05 -0.67 30.42
C LEU A 225 -12.58 -0.27 30.30
N LEU A 226 -12.06 -0.09 29.08
CA LEU A 226 -10.65 0.26 28.86
C LEU A 226 -10.27 1.64 29.37
N THR A 227 -11.17 2.62 29.27
CA THR A 227 -10.91 4.01 29.65
C THR A 227 -11.25 4.33 31.10
N GLY A 228 -12.21 3.59 31.67
CA GLY A 228 -12.61 3.65 33.07
C GLY A 228 -11.68 2.84 33.97
N PHE A 229 -11.13 1.73 33.46
CA PHE A 229 -9.98 1.08 34.07
C PHE A 229 -8.76 2.02 33.95
N ALA A 230 -7.90 2.05 34.96
CA ALA A 230 -6.71 2.91 34.98
C ALA A 230 -5.47 2.09 34.60
N PRO A 231 -5.27 1.73 33.31
CA PRO A 231 -4.13 0.93 32.91
C PRO A 231 -2.85 1.69 33.25
N GLY A 232 -1.90 1.03 33.92
CA GLY A 232 -0.59 1.63 34.16
C GLY A 232 0.08 2.03 32.84
N ARG A 233 1.06 2.95 32.91
CA ARG A 233 1.76 3.53 31.74
C ARG A 233 2.17 2.51 30.66
N ARG A 234 2.65 1.33 31.09
CA ARG A 234 3.07 0.25 30.18
C ARG A 234 1.90 -0.33 29.37
N VAL A 235 0.77 -0.58 30.02
CA VAL A 235 -0.44 -1.11 29.38
C VAL A 235 -1.06 -0.04 28.48
N GLY A 236 -1.11 1.21 28.93
CA GLY A 236 -1.56 2.34 28.10
C GLY A 236 -0.74 2.46 26.81
N ALA A 237 0.59 2.37 26.89
CA ALA A 237 1.46 2.37 25.72
C ALA A 237 1.19 1.17 24.77
N ALA A 238 1.03 -0.04 25.31
CA ALA A 238 0.72 -1.23 24.53
C ALA A 238 -0.63 -1.10 23.79
N ILE A 239 -1.67 -0.59 24.47
CA ILE A 239 -2.97 -0.29 23.85
C ILE A 239 -2.83 0.76 22.75
N GLY A 240 -2.01 1.80 22.98
CA GLY A 240 -1.70 2.81 21.95
C GLY A 240 -1.09 2.20 20.69
N VAL A 241 -0.07 1.35 20.84
CA VAL A 241 0.55 0.64 19.69
C VAL A 241 -0.46 -0.26 18.99
N ALA A 242 -1.26 -1.02 19.75
CA ALA A 242 -2.30 -1.88 19.18
C ALA A 242 -3.33 -1.08 18.37
N ALA A 243 -3.82 0.03 18.92
CA ALA A 243 -4.76 0.93 18.25
C ALA A 243 -4.17 1.50 16.96
N GLY A 244 -2.89 1.90 16.99
CA GLY A 244 -2.16 2.35 15.80
C GLY A 244 -2.09 1.25 14.73
N LEU A 245 -1.65 0.04 15.08
CA LEU A 245 -1.53 -1.06 14.12
C LEU A 245 -2.87 -1.49 13.52
N ILE A 246 -3.93 -1.52 14.33
CA ILE A 246 -5.29 -1.79 13.86
C ILE A 246 -5.73 -0.69 12.88
N THR A 247 -5.54 0.57 13.25
CA THR A 247 -5.88 1.72 12.39
C THR A 247 -5.14 1.66 11.07
N TRP A 248 -3.83 1.37 11.10
CA TRP A 248 -3.03 1.28 9.89
C TRP A 248 -3.53 0.16 8.99
N SER A 249 -3.73 -1.04 9.54
CA SER A 249 -4.23 -2.21 8.79
C SER A 249 -5.60 -1.94 8.18
N ALA A 250 -6.52 -1.33 8.95
CA ALA A 250 -7.84 -0.97 8.48
C ALA A 250 -7.80 0.05 7.34
N LEU A 251 -6.94 1.07 7.45
CA LEU A 251 -6.77 2.08 6.39
C LEU A 251 -6.12 1.49 5.13
N LEU A 252 -5.15 0.57 5.27
CA LEU A 252 -4.57 -0.15 4.13
C LEU A 252 -5.63 -1.00 3.42
N ALA A 253 -6.39 -1.81 4.18
CA ALA A 253 -7.47 -2.62 3.64
C ALA A 253 -8.56 -1.78 2.97
N ALA A 254 -8.98 -0.67 3.59
CA ALA A 254 -9.93 0.26 3.00
C ALA A 254 -9.38 0.98 1.76
N GLY A 255 -8.06 1.18 1.69
CA GLY A 255 -7.37 1.69 0.50
C GLY A 255 -7.42 0.70 -0.66
N ILE A 256 -7.17 -0.59 -0.39
CA ILE A 256 -7.30 -1.67 -1.38
C ILE A 256 -8.76 -1.76 -1.88
N ALA A 257 -9.73 -1.78 -0.95
CA ALA A 257 -11.13 -1.91 -1.29
C ALA A 257 -11.68 -0.73 -2.12
N ARG A 258 -11.16 0.49 -1.90
CA ARG A 258 -11.58 1.70 -2.63
C ARG A 258 -10.79 1.95 -3.91
N GLY A 259 -9.50 1.58 -3.94
CA GLY A 259 -8.61 1.87 -5.06
C GLY A 259 -8.91 1.03 -6.32
N GLY A 260 -9.61 -0.10 -6.15
CA GLY A 260 -9.83 -1.05 -7.23
C GLY A 260 -8.52 -1.77 -7.63
N PHE A 261 -8.66 -2.71 -8.57
CA PHE A 261 -7.53 -3.40 -9.19
C PHE A 261 -7.46 -2.99 -10.66
N ASP A 262 -6.41 -2.25 -11.02
CA ASP A 262 -6.11 -1.94 -12.41
C ASP A 262 -5.34 -3.11 -13.02
N MET A 263 -6.10 -4.06 -13.57
CA MET A 263 -5.57 -5.27 -14.19
C MET A 263 -4.79 -4.95 -15.48
N ASP A 264 -5.13 -3.85 -16.15
CA ASP A 264 -4.44 -3.41 -17.37
C ASP A 264 -3.06 -2.87 -17.02
N ALA A 265 -2.95 -2.01 -16.00
CA ALA A 265 -1.66 -1.54 -15.51
C ALA A 265 -0.76 -2.68 -14.97
N LEU A 266 -1.36 -3.72 -14.39
CA LEU A 266 -0.62 -4.91 -13.97
C LEU A 266 -0.14 -5.73 -15.18
N LYS A 267 -1.01 -5.91 -16.17
CA LYS A 267 -0.67 -6.61 -17.41
C LYS A 267 0.44 -5.87 -18.15
N ASP A 268 0.33 -4.56 -18.34
CA ASP A 268 1.33 -3.73 -19.02
C ASP A 268 2.72 -3.82 -18.37
N ARG A 269 2.77 -4.06 -17.05
CA ARG A 269 4.03 -4.24 -16.33
C ARG A 269 4.71 -5.59 -16.61
N PHE A 270 3.94 -6.64 -16.86
CA PHE A 270 4.48 -8.01 -17.04
C PHE A 270 4.35 -8.52 -18.47
N TRP A 271 3.74 -7.74 -19.36
CA TRP A 271 3.50 -8.09 -20.75
C TRP A 271 4.40 -7.25 -21.66
N PRO A 272 5.23 -7.86 -22.51
CA PRO A 272 6.18 -7.15 -23.38
C PRO A 272 5.45 -6.53 -24.59
N ALA A 273 4.64 -5.50 -24.33
CA ALA A 273 3.81 -4.87 -25.35
C ALA A 273 4.65 -4.24 -26.48
N ARG A 274 5.80 -3.62 -26.15
CA ARG A 274 6.63 -2.93 -27.15
C ARG A 274 7.27 -3.91 -28.12
N THR A 275 7.82 -5.02 -27.60
CA THR A 275 8.39 -6.06 -28.46
C THR A 275 7.32 -6.66 -29.38
N ILE A 276 6.10 -6.90 -28.87
CA ILE A 276 4.99 -7.44 -29.67
C ILE A 276 4.57 -6.46 -30.76
N GLU A 277 4.44 -5.17 -30.43
CA GLU A 277 4.05 -4.12 -31.38
C GLU A 277 5.13 -3.90 -32.46
N ALA A 278 6.40 -3.79 -32.08
CA ALA A 278 7.52 -3.67 -33.01
C ALA A 278 7.62 -4.89 -33.94
N THR A 279 7.33 -6.09 -33.43
CA THR A 279 7.30 -7.32 -34.24
C THR A 279 6.13 -7.29 -35.23
N LYS A 280 4.94 -6.83 -34.81
CA LYS A 280 3.78 -6.69 -35.70
C LYS A 280 4.05 -5.69 -36.82
N GLU A 281 4.57 -4.52 -36.49
CA GLU A 281 4.94 -3.50 -37.48
C GLU A 281 5.96 -4.04 -38.50
N THR A 282 6.96 -4.80 -38.03
CA THR A 282 7.95 -5.42 -38.92
C THR A 282 7.31 -6.47 -39.84
N ILE A 283 6.35 -7.25 -39.34
CA ILE A 283 5.62 -8.25 -40.14
C ILE A 283 4.72 -7.57 -41.19
N GLU A 284 4.05 -6.48 -40.81
CA GLU A 284 3.20 -5.69 -41.72
C GLU A 284 4.04 -5.05 -42.83
N TRP A 285 5.15 -4.40 -42.47
CA TRP A 285 6.10 -3.86 -43.43
C TRP A 285 6.65 -4.96 -44.37
N ALA A 286 7.01 -6.13 -43.83
CA ALA A 286 7.52 -7.25 -44.63
C ALA A 286 6.45 -7.77 -45.61
N ARG A 287 5.18 -7.79 -45.20
CA ARG A 287 4.06 -8.22 -46.04
C ARG A 287 3.77 -7.24 -47.17
N GLU A 288 3.91 -5.94 -46.93
CA GLU A 288 3.77 -4.91 -47.97
C GLU A 288 4.91 -4.98 -49.00
N ARG A 289 6.13 -5.24 -48.56
CA ARG A 289 7.32 -5.29 -49.42
C ARG A 289 7.48 -6.60 -50.18
N MET A 290 7.00 -7.71 -49.61
CA MET A 290 7.07 -9.04 -50.19
C MET A 290 5.65 -9.58 -50.37
N PRO A 291 4.92 -9.19 -51.43
CA PRO A 291 3.64 -9.81 -51.74
C PRO A 291 3.91 -11.29 -51.93
N LEU A 292 3.49 -12.12 -50.97
CA LEU A 292 3.56 -13.57 -51.09
C LEU A 292 2.88 -13.92 -52.40
N SER A 293 3.66 -14.38 -53.40
CA SER A 293 3.08 -14.88 -54.64
C SER A 293 2.05 -15.92 -54.23
N ARG A 294 0.78 -15.73 -54.60
CA ARG A 294 -0.26 -16.75 -54.41
C ARG A 294 0.34 -18.06 -54.91
N ARG A 295 0.44 -19.07 -54.03
CA ARG A 295 0.73 -20.44 -54.47
C ARG A 295 -0.34 -20.81 -55.49
N SER A 296 0.07 -20.89 -56.75
CA SER A 296 -0.64 -21.60 -57.81
C SER A 296 -0.53 -23.09 -57.58
#